data_AF-A0A0F3KZR7-F1
#
_entry.id   AF-A0A0F3KZR7-F1
#
_cell.length_a   1.000
_cell.length_b   1.000
_cell.length_c   1.000
_cell.angle_alpha   90.00
_cell.angle_beta   90.00
_cell.angle_gamma   90.00
#
_symmetry.space_group_name_H-M   'P 1'
#
loop_
_entity.id
_entity.type
_entity.pdbx_description
1 polymer ?
#
loop_
_entity_poly.entity_id
_entity_poly.type
_entity_poly.pdbx_seq_one_letter_code
_entity_poly.pdbx_strand_id
1 'polypeptide(L)'
;MDVICRGGETAVVPVEEPSQVGQARRVATQVAAACGFDDTDTGRVALVATELATNVLKHAQRGEIHVAAVPGRGARGVEIVAVDRGPGFNLADCLPDGYSTGGTRGEGLGAVQRQAQVMDMYADARGAVVLARLYARGLGDADIPFGATQTRLRDEPACGDGWGFAISGGEACVLVVDGLGHGPSANEAATACIDAWQAQPLADPVGLMAVLDDAMSGTRGGAVALARYEEGLLRYAGIGNIAGSLQTLEGSRGLASHPGIVGVQARRPQPFDFPGSAGKLLLMHSDGLQSRWSLRDYPGLVNRHPAVATAVLHRDFNRGRDDVTVFALRLEARA
;
A
#
# COMPACT_ATOMS: atom_id res chain seq x y z
N MET A 1 5.58 7.37 -18.93
CA MET A 1 4.58 8.23 -18.28
C MET A 1 5.08 8.53 -16.89
N ASP A 2 5.01 9.80 -16.50
CA ASP A 2 5.60 10.25 -15.26
C ASP A 2 4.53 10.29 -14.18
N VAL A 3 4.76 9.59 -13.09
CA VAL A 3 3.88 9.54 -11.94
C VAL A 3 4.72 9.93 -10.74
N ILE A 4 4.27 10.92 -9.98
CA ILE A 4 4.84 11.28 -8.69
C ILE A 4 3.69 11.25 -7.70
N CYS A 5 3.78 10.38 -6.72
CA CYS A 5 2.74 10.16 -5.72
C CYS A 5 3.29 10.45 -4.34
N ARG A 6 2.65 11.39 -3.64
CA ARG A 6 2.67 11.45 -2.18
C ARG A 6 1.60 10.50 -1.65
N GLY A 7 2.00 9.66 -0.71
CA GLY A 7 1.12 8.75 -0.03
C GLY A 7 0.11 9.45 0.87
N GLY A 8 -0.95 8.72 1.21
CA GLY A 8 -1.96 9.17 2.15
C GLY A 8 -2.41 8.04 3.06
N GLU A 9 -3.05 8.43 4.17
CA GLU A 9 -3.64 7.49 5.12
C GLU A 9 -4.72 6.63 4.47
N THR A 10 -4.72 5.35 4.83
CA THR A 10 -5.76 4.39 4.50
C THR A 10 -6.90 4.53 5.50
N ALA A 11 -8.10 4.85 5.01
CA ALA A 11 -9.28 4.88 5.86
C ALA A 11 -9.72 3.44 6.16
N VAL A 12 -9.72 3.06 7.44
CA VAL A 12 -10.12 1.73 7.89
C VAL A 12 -11.50 1.80 8.53
N VAL A 13 -12.47 1.09 7.95
CA VAL A 13 -13.83 0.98 8.48
C VAL A 13 -14.03 -0.43 9.03
N PRO A 14 -14.22 -0.62 10.35
CA PRO A 14 -14.55 -1.93 10.91
C PRO A 14 -15.92 -2.38 10.39
N VAL A 15 -16.08 -3.69 10.15
CA VAL A 15 -17.32 -4.32 9.71
C VAL A 15 -17.62 -5.51 10.61
N GLU A 16 -18.47 -5.26 11.61
CA GLU A 16 -18.94 -6.17 12.64
C GLU A 16 -20.48 -6.15 12.72
N GLU A 17 -21.12 -5.08 12.22
CA GLU A 17 -22.58 -4.94 12.19
C GLU A 17 -23.10 -4.29 10.88
N PRO A 18 -24.39 -4.46 10.53
CA PRO A 18 -24.94 -3.96 9.27
C PRO A 18 -24.83 -2.44 9.05
N SER A 19 -24.80 -1.64 10.11
CA SER A 19 -24.70 -0.17 10.04
C SER A 19 -23.40 0.28 9.36
N GLN A 20 -22.33 -0.51 9.55
CA GLN A 20 -20.98 -0.22 9.08
C GLN A 20 -20.79 -0.51 7.59
N VAL A 21 -21.64 -1.35 6.98
CA VAL A 21 -21.72 -1.48 5.51
C VAL A 21 -22.06 -0.11 4.90
N GLY A 22 -23.02 0.60 5.50
CA GLY A 22 -23.37 1.96 5.09
C GLY A 22 -22.23 2.96 5.34
N GLN A 23 -21.43 2.78 6.39
CA GLN A 23 -20.26 3.61 6.66
C GLN A 23 -19.14 3.40 5.63
N ALA A 24 -18.80 2.15 5.32
CA ALA A 24 -17.79 1.80 4.32
C ALA A 24 -18.14 2.40 2.95
N ARG A 25 -19.42 2.28 2.56
CA ARG A 25 -19.94 2.92 1.35
C ARG A 25 -19.73 4.45 1.36
N ARG A 26 -20.08 5.13 2.45
CA ARG A 26 -19.93 6.59 2.56
C ARG A 26 -18.48 7.02 2.44
N VAL A 27 -17.57 6.36 3.16
CA VAL A 27 -16.12 6.64 3.09
C VAL A 27 -15.61 6.44 1.67
N ALA A 28 -15.95 5.33 1.03
CA ALA A 28 -15.54 5.06 -0.36
C ALA A 28 -16.06 6.12 -1.34
N THR A 29 -17.32 6.56 -1.21
CA THR A 29 -17.87 7.63 -2.07
C THR A 29 -17.22 9.00 -1.82
N GLN A 30 -16.82 9.31 -0.58
CA GLN A 30 -16.09 10.54 -0.28
C GLN A 30 -14.71 10.55 -0.94
N VAL A 31 -14.00 9.41 -0.89
CA VAL A 31 -12.71 9.25 -1.57
C VAL A 31 -12.87 9.34 -3.09
N ALA A 32 -13.93 8.74 -3.65
CA ALA A 32 -14.24 8.84 -5.09
C ALA A 32 -14.47 10.28 -5.53
N ALA A 33 -15.30 11.03 -4.79
CA ALA A 33 -15.54 12.45 -5.06
C ALA A 33 -14.26 13.27 -4.97
N ALA A 34 -13.40 13.02 -3.97
CA ALA A 34 -12.10 13.67 -3.85
C ALA A 34 -11.11 13.29 -4.98
N CYS A 35 -11.34 12.17 -5.67
CA CYS A 35 -10.61 11.77 -6.88
C CYS A 35 -11.21 12.34 -8.18
N GLY A 36 -12.33 13.08 -8.10
CA GLY A 36 -13.00 13.69 -9.25
C GLY A 36 -13.92 12.75 -10.03
N PHE A 37 -14.41 11.67 -9.39
CA PHE A 37 -15.36 10.76 -10.03
C PHE A 37 -16.71 11.44 -10.23
N ASP A 38 -17.37 11.15 -11.35
CA ASP A 38 -18.75 11.58 -11.57
C ASP A 38 -19.75 10.74 -10.74
N ASP A 39 -21.04 11.07 -10.84
CA ASP A 39 -22.09 10.35 -10.11
C ASP A 39 -22.17 8.86 -10.50
N THR A 40 -21.88 8.53 -11.75
CA THR A 40 -21.94 7.15 -12.26
C THR A 40 -20.80 6.31 -11.69
N ASP A 41 -19.57 6.84 -11.74
CA ASP A 41 -18.39 6.18 -11.22
C ASP A 41 -18.38 6.15 -9.69
N THR A 42 -18.89 7.19 -9.03
CA THR A 42 -19.16 7.17 -7.59
C THR A 42 -20.17 6.09 -7.22
N GLY A 43 -21.22 5.88 -8.04
CA GLY A 43 -22.16 4.78 -7.89
C GLY A 43 -21.50 3.39 -8.00
N ARG A 44 -20.53 3.21 -8.90
CA ARG A 44 -19.74 1.97 -9.01
C ARG A 44 -18.94 1.70 -7.74
N VAL A 45 -18.24 2.72 -7.24
CA VAL A 45 -17.47 2.63 -5.98
C VAL A 45 -18.39 2.27 -4.81
N ALA A 46 -19.57 2.90 -4.72
CA ALA A 46 -20.55 2.62 -3.69
C ALA A 46 -21.03 1.16 -3.71
N LEU A 47 -21.29 0.62 -4.91
CA LEU A 47 -21.71 -0.77 -5.09
C LEU A 47 -20.60 -1.74 -4.66
N VAL A 48 -19.36 -1.53 -5.12
CA VAL A 48 -18.21 -2.37 -4.74
C VAL A 48 -17.99 -2.37 -3.22
N ALA A 49 -17.99 -1.20 -2.58
CA ALA A 49 -17.83 -1.10 -1.14
C ALA A 49 -18.94 -1.85 -0.38
N THR A 50 -20.19 -1.77 -0.87
CA THR A 50 -21.35 -2.44 -0.25
C THR A 50 -21.23 -3.95 -0.37
N GLU A 51 -20.88 -4.47 -1.55
CA GLU A 51 -20.71 -5.91 -1.78
C GLU A 51 -19.56 -6.50 -0.95
N LEU A 52 -18.40 -5.83 -0.96
CA LEU A 52 -17.24 -6.25 -0.18
C LEU A 52 -17.53 -6.25 1.34
N ALA A 53 -18.11 -5.18 1.87
CA ALA A 53 -18.47 -5.11 3.29
C ALA A 53 -19.53 -6.16 3.68
N THR A 54 -20.53 -6.36 2.81
CA THR A 54 -21.57 -7.38 3.03
C THR A 54 -20.98 -8.79 3.04
N ASN A 55 -20.01 -9.07 2.16
CA ASN A 55 -19.32 -10.35 2.14
C ASN A 55 -18.51 -10.60 3.41
N VAL A 56 -17.79 -9.60 3.91
CA VAL A 56 -17.09 -9.69 5.20
C VAL A 56 -18.07 -10.06 6.32
N LEU A 57 -19.19 -9.34 6.43
CA LEU A 57 -20.18 -9.59 7.48
C LEU A 57 -20.82 -10.99 7.37
N LYS A 58 -21.18 -11.41 6.15
CA LYS A 58 -21.85 -12.70 5.92
C LYS A 58 -20.92 -13.91 6.08
N HIS A 59 -19.65 -13.80 5.71
CA HIS A 59 -18.76 -14.94 5.57
C HIS A 59 -17.65 -15.01 6.64
N ALA A 60 -17.21 -13.86 7.16
CA ALA A 60 -16.18 -13.79 8.18
C ALA A 60 -16.69 -13.31 9.55
N GLN A 61 -17.95 -12.86 9.63
CA GLN A 61 -18.61 -12.26 10.80
C GLN A 61 -18.03 -10.92 11.27
N ARG A 62 -16.71 -10.75 11.15
CA ARG A 62 -16.00 -9.50 11.41
C ARG A 62 -14.86 -9.30 10.42
N GLY A 63 -14.53 -8.05 10.17
CA GLY A 63 -13.36 -7.66 9.38
C GLY A 63 -13.33 -6.16 9.20
N GLU A 64 -12.67 -5.70 8.14
CA GLU A 64 -12.44 -4.31 7.85
C GLU A 64 -12.57 -4.04 6.34
N ILE A 65 -13.00 -2.83 6.01
CA ILE A 65 -12.88 -2.26 4.67
C ILE A 65 -11.86 -1.14 4.72
N HIS A 66 -10.78 -1.30 3.98
CA HIS A 66 -9.75 -0.31 3.78
C HIS A 66 -10.06 0.47 2.51
N VAL A 67 -9.97 1.80 2.56
CA VAL A 67 -10.24 2.68 1.43
C VAL A 67 -9.10 3.68 1.28
N ALA A 68 -8.56 3.81 0.07
CA ALA A 68 -7.51 4.77 -0.24
C ALA A 68 -7.70 5.40 -1.63
N ALA A 69 -7.24 6.64 -1.78
CA ALA A 69 -7.02 7.23 -3.11
C ALA A 69 -5.68 6.71 -3.64
N VAL A 70 -5.66 6.25 -4.89
CA VAL A 70 -4.45 5.71 -5.52
C VAL A 70 -4.13 6.48 -6.82
N PRO A 71 -2.85 6.71 -7.15
CA PRO A 71 -2.48 7.17 -8.48
C PRO A 71 -2.77 6.09 -9.52
N GLY A 72 -2.96 6.53 -10.76
CA GLY A 72 -2.90 5.71 -11.94
C GLY A 72 -2.17 6.46 -13.05
N ARG A 73 -1.98 5.79 -14.19
CA ARG A 73 -1.40 6.36 -15.41
C ARG A 73 -2.36 7.41 -15.98
N GLY A 74 -2.18 8.66 -15.54
CA GLY A 74 -2.98 9.81 -16.01
C GLY A 74 -4.33 9.98 -15.33
N ALA A 75 -4.57 9.23 -14.25
CA ALA A 75 -5.83 9.21 -13.54
C ALA A 75 -5.59 9.08 -12.03
N ARG A 76 -6.63 9.38 -11.25
CA ARG A 76 -6.72 8.97 -9.84
C ARG A 76 -7.75 7.85 -9.75
N GLY A 77 -7.53 6.92 -8.83
CA GLY A 77 -8.40 5.80 -8.58
C GLY A 77 -8.79 5.70 -7.11
N VAL A 78 -9.77 4.84 -6.85
CA VAL A 78 -10.19 4.44 -5.52
C VAL A 78 -9.83 2.97 -5.34
N GLU A 79 -9.04 2.69 -4.32
CA GLU A 79 -8.77 1.33 -3.84
C GLU A 79 -9.72 1.01 -2.69
N ILE A 80 -10.36 -0.16 -2.76
CA ILE A 80 -11.15 -0.75 -1.69
C ILE A 80 -10.60 -2.15 -1.43
N VAL A 81 -10.15 -2.41 -0.20
CA VAL A 81 -9.66 -3.73 0.21
C VAL A 81 -10.54 -4.25 1.34
N ALA A 82 -11.16 -5.40 1.12
CA ALA A 82 -11.80 -6.16 2.20
C ALA A 82 -10.75 -7.02 2.90
N VAL A 83 -10.70 -6.94 4.22
CA VAL A 83 -9.73 -7.67 5.04
C VAL A 83 -10.48 -8.38 6.16
N ASP A 84 -10.31 -9.69 6.28
CA ASP A 84 -10.92 -10.45 7.36
C ASP A 84 -9.97 -11.51 7.93
N ARG A 85 -10.34 -12.00 9.12
CA ARG A 85 -9.71 -13.13 9.81
C ARG A 85 -10.67 -14.30 9.96
N GLY A 86 -11.55 -14.48 8.99
CA GLY A 86 -12.51 -15.58 8.91
C GLY A 86 -11.82 -16.91 8.55
N PRO A 87 -12.59 -17.94 8.20
CA PRO A 87 -12.05 -19.27 7.88
C PRO A 87 -11.26 -19.34 6.57
N GLY A 88 -11.13 -18.22 5.83
CA GLY A 88 -10.67 -18.19 4.45
C GLY A 88 -11.70 -18.81 3.50
N PHE A 89 -11.39 -18.84 2.21
CA PHE A 89 -12.20 -19.48 1.19
C PHE A 89 -11.33 -19.95 0.02
N ASN A 90 -11.85 -20.90 -0.75
CA ASN A 90 -11.22 -21.33 -1.99
C ASN A 90 -11.61 -20.39 -3.12
N LEU A 91 -10.60 -19.76 -3.73
CA LEU A 91 -10.77 -18.76 -4.78
C LEU A 91 -11.52 -19.31 -6.00
N ALA A 92 -11.24 -20.57 -6.38
CA ALA A 92 -11.85 -21.22 -7.53
C ALA A 92 -13.38 -21.39 -7.37
N ASP A 93 -13.87 -21.49 -6.14
CA ASP A 93 -15.30 -21.68 -5.86
C ASP A 93 -16.09 -20.36 -5.88
N CYS A 94 -15.39 -19.22 -5.94
CA CYS A 94 -15.97 -17.88 -5.76
C CYS A 94 -16.05 -17.05 -7.06
N LEU A 95 -15.26 -17.41 -8.07
CA LEU A 95 -15.29 -16.81 -9.40
C LEU A 95 -15.74 -17.88 -10.40
N PRO A 96 -16.98 -17.84 -10.91
CA PRO A 96 -17.40 -18.78 -11.92
C PRO A 96 -16.54 -18.59 -13.17
N ASP A 97 -15.87 -19.66 -13.63
CA ASP A 97 -15.37 -19.72 -15.00
C ASP A 97 -16.55 -19.40 -15.94
N GLY A 98 -16.32 -18.46 -16.86
CA GLY A 98 -17.36 -17.81 -17.65
C GLY A 98 -18.47 -18.77 -18.14
N TYR A 99 -19.71 -18.34 -17.96
CA TYR A 99 -21.02 -18.92 -18.36
C TYR A 99 -21.93 -19.48 -17.23
N SER A 100 -22.84 -18.58 -16.82
CA SER A 100 -24.29 -18.76 -16.60
C SER A 100 -24.87 -19.40 -15.32
N THR A 101 -25.84 -18.66 -14.77
CA THR A 101 -27.13 -19.08 -14.18
C THR A 101 -27.15 -20.27 -13.21
N GLY A 102 -27.12 -19.98 -11.90
CA GLY A 102 -27.55 -20.93 -10.89
C GLY A 102 -27.10 -20.65 -9.44
N GLY A 103 -27.69 -19.63 -8.80
CA GLY A 103 -27.80 -19.54 -7.34
C GLY A 103 -26.70 -18.80 -6.57
N THR A 104 -27.03 -17.59 -6.07
CA THR A 104 -26.59 -16.79 -4.89
C THR A 104 -25.16 -16.86 -4.29
N ARG A 105 -24.32 -17.84 -4.61
CA ARG A 105 -22.88 -17.88 -4.28
C ARG A 105 -22.11 -17.38 -5.50
N GLY A 106 -21.61 -16.14 -5.43
CA GLY A 106 -20.77 -15.54 -6.48
C GLY A 106 -21.34 -14.28 -7.14
N GLU A 107 -22.59 -13.90 -6.86
CA GLU A 107 -23.19 -12.68 -7.44
C GLU A 107 -22.45 -11.40 -6.99
N GLY A 108 -22.10 -11.32 -5.69
CA GLY A 108 -21.44 -10.15 -5.11
C GLY A 108 -20.02 -9.95 -5.65
N LEU A 109 -19.18 -11.00 -5.62
CA LEU A 109 -17.81 -10.91 -6.17
C LEU A 109 -17.82 -10.78 -7.70
N GLY A 110 -18.76 -11.43 -8.40
CA GLY A 110 -18.95 -11.20 -9.83
C GLY A 110 -19.38 -9.77 -10.15
N ALA A 111 -20.16 -9.13 -9.29
CA ALA A 111 -20.50 -7.71 -9.43
C ALA A 111 -19.26 -6.82 -9.24
N VAL A 112 -18.43 -7.11 -8.22
CA VAL A 112 -17.15 -6.41 -8.02
C VAL A 112 -16.26 -6.55 -9.25
N GLN A 113 -16.10 -7.75 -9.79
CA GLN A 113 -15.28 -8.00 -10.99
C GLN A 113 -15.77 -7.22 -12.22
N ARG A 114 -17.09 -7.08 -12.40
CA ARG A 114 -17.66 -6.30 -13.50
C ARG A 114 -17.48 -4.80 -13.33
N GLN A 115 -17.34 -4.31 -12.09
CA GLN A 115 -17.22 -2.88 -11.81
C GLN A 115 -15.77 -2.42 -11.66
N ALA A 116 -14.86 -3.25 -11.17
CA ALA A 116 -13.48 -2.86 -10.90
C ALA A 116 -12.57 -3.02 -12.13
N GLN A 117 -11.57 -2.15 -12.25
CA GLN A 117 -10.50 -2.30 -13.26
C GLN A 117 -9.48 -3.35 -12.80
N VAL A 118 -9.21 -3.41 -11.50
CA VAL A 118 -8.35 -4.43 -10.90
C VAL A 118 -9.13 -5.14 -9.81
N MET A 119 -9.07 -6.46 -9.84
CA MET A 119 -9.53 -7.32 -8.76
C MET A 119 -8.50 -8.42 -8.55
N ASP A 120 -8.02 -8.58 -7.33
CA ASP A 120 -7.16 -9.68 -6.93
C ASP A 120 -7.48 -10.05 -5.48
N MET A 121 -7.04 -11.21 -5.05
CA MET A 121 -7.37 -11.73 -3.73
C MET A 121 -6.38 -12.77 -3.25
N TYR A 122 -6.28 -12.86 -1.94
CA TYR A 122 -5.52 -13.89 -1.24
C TYR A 122 -6.34 -14.37 -0.05
N ALA A 123 -6.47 -15.68 0.09
CA ALA A 123 -7.15 -16.30 1.22
C ALA A 123 -6.38 -17.53 1.67
N ASP A 124 -6.27 -17.70 2.98
CA ASP A 124 -5.75 -18.90 3.62
C ASP A 124 -6.47 -19.12 4.96
N ALA A 125 -5.98 -20.06 5.78
CA ALA A 125 -6.56 -20.37 7.08
C ALA A 125 -6.53 -19.19 8.09
N ARG A 126 -5.83 -18.09 7.79
CA ARG A 126 -5.75 -16.89 8.64
C ARG A 126 -6.82 -15.85 8.27
N GLY A 127 -7.55 -16.07 7.17
CA GLY A 127 -8.61 -15.20 6.65
C GLY A 127 -8.36 -14.79 5.20
N ALA A 128 -9.16 -13.84 4.71
CA ALA A 128 -9.05 -13.36 3.34
C ALA A 128 -8.75 -11.87 3.19
N VAL A 129 -8.21 -11.53 2.03
CA VAL A 129 -7.99 -10.17 1.53
C VAL A 129 -8.51 -10.12 0.10
N VAL A 130 -9.42 -9.19 -0.19
CA VAL A 130 -9.98 -8.98 -1.53
C VAL A 130 -9.78 -7.53 -1.94
N LEU A 131 -8.98 -7.32 -2.98
CA LEU A 131 -8.68 -6.01 -3.56
C LEU A 131 -9.67 -5.70 -4.68
N ALA A 132 -10.15 -4.47 -4.73
CA ALA A 132 -10.76 -3.85 -5.89
C ALA A 132 -10.18 -2.45 -6.11
N ARG A 133 -9.67 -2.15 -7.31
CA ARG A 133 -9.35 -0.77 -7.73
C ARG A 133 -10.27 -0.32 -8.83
N LEU A 134 -10.76 0.90 -8.66
CA LEU A 134 -11.62 1.56 -9.62
C LEU A 134 -10.92 2.83 -10.13
N TYR A 135 -10.98 3.01 -11.44
CA TYR A 135 -10.69 4.26 -12.13
C TYR A 135 -11.95 4.74 -12.85
N ALA A 136 -11.97 6.02 -13.22
CA ALA A 136 -13.06 6.56 -14.02
C ALA A 136 -13.21 5.79 -15.34
N ARG A 137 -14.43 5.67 -15.85
CA ARG A 137 -14.71 4.89 -17.07
C ARG A 137 -13.84 5.35 -18.24
N GLY A 138 -13.37 4.39 -19.03
CA GLY A 138 -12.48 4.62 -20.16
C GLY A 138 -10.98 4.58 -19.82
N LEU A 139 -10.61 4.50 -18.54
CA LEU A 139 -9.22 4.44 -18.07
C LEU A 139 -8.84 3.02 -17.60
N GLY A 140 -9.03 2.04 -18.48
CA GLY A 140 -8.83 0.61 -18.17
C GLY A 140 -7.38 0.23 -17.84
N ASP A 141 -6.41 0.85 -18.51
CA ASP A 141 -4.97 0.56 -18.35
C ASP A 141 -4.27 1.51 -17.37
N ALA A 142 -5.04 2.15 -16.47
CA ALA A 142 -4.52 3.15 -15.55
C ALA A 142 -3.75 2.55 -14.37
N ASP A 143 -3.89 1.25 -14.08
CA ASP A 143 -3.30 0.68 -12.88
C ASP A 143 -1.75 0.70 -12.89
N ILE A 144 -1.20 0.87 -11.68
CA ILE A 144 0.23 0.75 -11.40
C ILE A 144 0.34 -0.36 -10.35
N PRO A 145 1.16 -1.41 -10.58
CA PRO A 145 1.27 -2.56 -9.69
C PRO A 145 2.12 -2.20 -8.46
N PHE A 146 1.56 -1.37 -7.58
CA PHE A 146 2.07 -1.00 -6.27
C PHE A 146 1.02 -1.29 -5.20
N GLY A 147 1.41 -1.32 -3.94
CA GLY A 147 0.53 -1.44 -2.78
C GLY A 147 1.03 -0.53 -1.68
N ALA A 148 0.12 0.11 -0.96
CA ALA A 148 0.47 0.87 0.21
C ALA A 148 -0.66 0.79 1.23
N THR A 149 -0.33 0.50 2.48
CA THR A 149 -1.26 0.54 3.60
C THR A 149 -0.62 1.38 4.69
N GLN A 150 -1.19 2.55 4.96
CA GLN A 150 -0.75 3.48 5.99
C GLN A 150 -1.87 3.71 6.99
N THR A 151 -1.68 3.32 8.24
CA THR A 151 -2.66 3.54 9.31
C THR A 151 -2.01 4.22 10.48
N ARG A 152 -2.71 5.18 11.07
CA ARG A 152 -2.24 5.85 12.27
C ARG A 152 -2.45 5.04 13.54
N LEU A 153 -1.66 5.33 14.57
CA LEU A 153 -1.90 4.87 15.92
C LEU A 153 -3.31 5.30 16.36
N ARG A 154 -4.00 4.38 17.05
CA ARG A 154 -5.36 4.63 17.54
C ARG A 154 -5.38 5.89 18.41
N ASP A 155 -6.42 6.71 18.22
CA ASP A 155 -6.68 7.96 18.93
C ASP A 155 -5.69 9.12 18.65
N GLU A 156 -4.68 8.90 17.81
CA GLU A 156 -3.86 10.00 17.28
C GLU A 156 -4.60 10.75 16.17
N PRO A 157 -4.42 12.08 16.06
CA PRO A 157 -5.06 12.89 15.04
C PRO A 157 -4.34 12.84 13.68
N ALA A 158 -3.10 12.33 13.63
CA ALA A 158 -2.29 12.25 12.42
C ALA A 158 -1.30 11.08 12.52
N CYS A 159 -1.01 10.43 11.39
CA CYS A 159 0.02 9.41 11.29
C CYS A 159 1.43 10.02 11.30
N GLY A 160 2.32 9.52 12.16
CA GLY A 160 3.74 9.86 12.19
C GLY A 160 4.56 9.32 11.01
N ASP A 161 4.03 8.33 10.29
CA ASP A 161 4.66 7.78 9.11
C ASP A 161 4.34 8.56 7.82
N GLY A 162 5.06 8.25 6.75
CA GLY A 162 4.77 8.70 5.41
C GLY A 162 5.42 7.82 4.33
N TRP A 163 4.90 7.91 3.12
CA TRP A 163 5.48 7.26 1.95
C TRP A 163 5.28 8.09 0.69
N GLY A 164 6.08 7.81 -0.33
CA GLY A 164 5.94 8.37 -1.65
C GLY A 164 6.60 7.49 -2.69
N PHE A 165 6.17 7.59 -3.94
CA PHE A 165 6.93 6.98 -5.04
C PHE A 165 6.82 7.79 -6.33
N ALA A 166 7.84 7.68 -7.15
CA ALA A 166 7.84 8.22 -8.50
C ALA A 166 8.23 7.16 -9.52
N ILE A 167 7.65 7.24 -10.71
CA ILE A 167 7.98 6.41 -11.88
C ILE A 167 8.12 7.34 -13.08
N SER A 168 9.24 7.28 -13.80
CA SER A 168 9.46 8.01 -15.05
C SER A 168 10.51 7.29 -15.89
N GLY A 169 10.35 7.23 -17.21
CA GLY A 169 11.41 6.69 -18.10
C GLY A 169 11.86 5.23 -17.89
N GLY A 170 11.12 4.44 -17.11
CA GLY A 170 11.54 3.09 -16.67
C GLY A 170 12.37 3.09 -15.37
N GLU A 171 12.53 4.25 -14.76
CA GLU A 171 13.03 4.44 -13.40
C GLU A 171 11.86 4.45 -12.41
N ALA A 172 12.13 3.99 -11.19
CA ALA A 172 11.24 4.17 -10.06
C ALA A 172 12.04 4.62 -8.84
N CYS A 173 11.44 5.43 -7.97
CA CYS A 173 11.99 5.75 -6.67
C CYS A 173 10.91 5.67 -5.61
N VAL A 174 11.22 5.06 -4.48
CA VAL A 174 10.31 4.87 -3.35
C VAL A 174 10.92 5.49 -2.12
N LEU A 175 10.11 6.22 -1.36
CA LEU A 175 10.41 6.78 -0.05
C LEU A 175 9.46 6.16 0.99
N VAL A 176 10.01 5.75 2.12
CA VAL A 176 9.25 5.53 3.37
C VAL A 176 9.94 6.28 4.49
N VAL A 177 9.16 6.99 5.31
CA VAL A 177 9.61 7.75 6.47
C VAL A 177 8.74 7.40 7.67
N ASP A 178 9.37 7.33 8.83
CA ASP A 178 8.76 7.13 10.15
C ASP A 178 9.29 8.26 11.04
N GLY A 179 8.43 9.24 11.32
CA GLY A 179 8.76 10.40 12.15
C GLY A 179 8.84 9.99 13.62
N LEU A 180 9.83 10.51 14.35
CA LEU A 180 10.11 10.03 15.70
C LEU A 180 8.94 10.26 16.68
N GLY A 181 8.34 9.15 17.14
CA GLY A 181 7.16 9.12 18.01
C GLY A 181 5.89 8.96 17.18
N HIS A 182 4.78 9.55 17.62
CA HIS A 182 3.50 9.48 16.93
C HIS A 182 2.78 10.83 16.99
N GLY A 183 1.69 10.96 16.22
CA GLY A 183 0.85 12.15 16.22
C GLY A 183 1.46 13.35 15.47
N PRO A 184 0.98 14.58 15.74
CA PRO A 184 1.27 15.75 14.91
C PRO A 184 2.76 16.08 14.74
N SER A 185 3.58 15.93 15.80
CA SER A 185 5.01 16.26 15.71
C SER A 185 5.82 15.24 14.91
N ALA A 186 5.41 13.97 14.91
CA ALA A 186 6.00 12.96 14.04
C ALA A 186 5.55 13.19 12.59
N ASN A 187 4.26 13.49 12.40
CA ASN A 187 3.70 13.82 11.10
C ASN A 187 4.35 15.05 10.44
N GLU A 188 4.72 16.06 11.24
CA GLU A 188 5.47 17.24 10.78
C GLU A 188 6.82 16.84 10.18
N ALA A 189 7.57 15.97 10.87
CA ALA A 189 8.85 15.45 10.38
C ALA A 189 8.69 14.63 9.10
N ALA A 190 7.71 13.71 9.06
CA ALA A 190 7.42 12.92 7.87
C ALA A 190 6.97 13.78 6.68
N THR A 191 6.16 14.82 6.94
CA THR A 191 5.72 15.78 5.91
C THR A 191 6.90 16.56 5.34
N ALA A 192 7.77 17.10 6.18
CA ALA A 192 8.96 17.83 5.73
C ALA A 192 9.86 16.94 4.83
N CYS A 193 10.02 15.67 5.21
CA CYS A 193 10.73 14.67 4.41
C CYS A 193 10.10 14.44 3.03
N ILE A 194 8.78 14.19 3.00
CA ILE A 194 8.05 13.95 1.75
C ILE A 194 8.09 15.18 0.84
N ASP A 195 7.89 16.39 1.39
CA ASP A 195 7.90 17.63 0.61
C ASP A 195 9.27 17.86 -0.08
N ALA A 196 10.36 17.62 0.65
CA ALA A 196 11.71 17.72 0.10
C ALA A 196 12.00 16.64 -0.96
N TRP A 197 11.50 15.41 -0.76
CA TRP A 197 11.61 14.33 -1.76
C TRP A 197 10.84 14.67 -3.04
N GLN A 198 9.62 15.22 -2.92
CA GLN A 198 8.78 15.55 -4.08
C GLN A 198 9.41 16.55 -5.05
N ALA A 199 10.33 17.41 -4.58
CA ALA A 199 11.03 18.37 -5.42
C ALA A 199 12.03 17.72 -6.40
N GLN A 200 12.52 16.50 -6.09
CA GLN A 200 13.52 15.78 -6.88
C GLN A 200 13.39 14.26 -6.69
N PRO A 201 12.23 13.68 -7.05
CA PRO A 201 11.81 12.37 -6.56
C PRO A 201 12.61 11.20 -7.16
N LEU A 202 13.38 11.44 -8.22
CA LEU A 202 14.25 10.44 -8.87
C LEU A 202 15.75 10.70 -8.66
N ALA A 203 16.11 11.64 -7.77
CA ALA A 203 17.52 11.92 -7.45
C ALA A 203 18.22 10.69 -6.84
N ASP A 204 19.57 10.67 -6.93
CA ASP A 204 20.37 9.60 -6.33
C ASP A 204 20.10 9.50 -4.81
N PRO A 205 19.84 8.29 -4.26
CA PRO A 205 19.47 8.12 -2.86
C PRO A 205 20.44 8.73 -1.84
N VAL A 206 21.75 8.76 -2.11
CA VAL A 206 22.74 9.31 -1.16
C VAL A 206 22.66 10.82 -1.12
N GLY A 207 22.61 11.46 -2.29
CA GLY A 207 22.48 12.91 -2.40
C GLY A 207 21.13 13.38 -1.87
N LEU A 208 20.06 12.66 -2.20
CA LEU A 208 18.71 12.97 -1.75
C LEU A 208 18.59 12.88 -0.23
N MET A 209 19.13 11.85 0.40
CA MET A 209 19.09 11.70 1.86
C MET A 209 19.73 12.89 2.60
N ALA A 210 20.78 13.53 2.06
CA ALA A 210 21.34 14.73 2.67
C ALA A 210 20.39 15.94 2.57
N VAL A 211 19.61 16.03 1.50
CA VAL A 211 18.56 17.06 1.36
C VAL A 211 17.39 16.79 2.30
N LEU A 212 17.02 15.52 2.49
CA LEU A 212 16.00 15.13 3.46
C LEU A 212 16.43 15.44 4.90
N ASP A 213 17.71 15.20 5.22
CA ASP A 213 18.28 15.55 6.54
C ASP A 213 18.19 17.04 6.85
N ASP A 214 18.57 17.90 5.89
CA ASP A 214 18.45 19.35 6.04
C ASP A 214 16.98 19.79 6.16
N ALA A 215 16.08 19.24 5.33
CA ALA A 215 14.66 19.58 5.35
C ALA A 215 13.95 19.15 6.64
N MET A 216 14.37 18.03 7.24
CA MET A 216 13.84 17.55 8.52
C MET A 216 14.48 18.25 9.73
N SER A 217 15.51 19.08 9.53
CA SER A 217 16.19 19.81 10.60
C SER A 217 15.23 20.75 11.32
N GLY A 218 15.25 20.72 12.65
CA GLY A 218 14.31 21.49 13.49
C GLY A 218 12.97 20.81 13.75
N THR A 219 12.70 19.65 13.14
CA THR A 219 11.59 18.76 13.50
C THR A 219 12.04 17.72 14.54
N ARG A 220 11.21 16.70 14.82
CA ARG A 220 11.65 15.53 15.61
C ARG A 220 12.62 14.61 14.87
N GLY A 221 12.76 14.79 13.56
CA GLY A 221 13.47 13.85 12.70
C GLY A 221 12.76 12.51 12.58
N GLY A 222 13.43 11.53 11.98
CA GLY A 222 12.84 10.21 11.79
C GLY A 222 13.77 9.20 11.13
N ALA A 223 13.27 7.98 10.96
CA ALA A 223 13.88 6.98 10.12
C ALA A 223 13.40 7.17 8.68
N VAL A 224 14.30 7.03 7.71
CA VAL A 224 14.02 7.26 6.29
C VAL A 224 14.70 6.18 5.46
N ALA A 225 14.00 5.66 4.47
CA ALA A 225 14.59 4.80 3.46
C ALA A 225 14.17 5.22 2.05
N LEU A 226 15.16 5.21 1.15
CA LEU A 226 15.03 5.49 -0.27
C LEU A 226 15.45 4.26 -1.08
N ALA A 227 14.66 3.91 -2.09
CA ALA A 227 14.96 2.83 -3.02
C ALA A 227 14.74 3.31 -4.46
N ARG A 228 15.83 3.53 -5.20
CA ARG A 228 15.80 3.94 -6.62
C ARG A 228 16.12 2.74 -7.51
N TYR A 229 15.23 2.43 -8.43
CA TYR A 229 15.36 1.36 -9.40
C TYR A 229 15.54 1.95 -10.80
N GLU A 230 16.59 1.53 -11.49
CA GLU A 230 16.89 1.94 -12.87
C GLU A 230 17.61 0.78 -13.57
N GLU A 231 17.18 0.41 -14.77
CA GLU A 231 17.85 -0.57 -15.63
C GLU A 231 18.20 -1.91 -14.95
N GLY A 232 17.29 -2.42 -14.11
CA GLY A 232 17.48 -3.69 -13.41
C GLY A 232 18.35 -3.60 -12.15
N LEU A 233 18.89 -2.43 -11.83
CA LEU A 233 19.64 -2.14 -10.62
C LEU A 233 18.75 -1.40 -9.61
N LEU A 234 18.65 -1.93 -8.39
CA LEU A 234 18.08 -1.19 -7.27
C LEU A 234 19.22 -0.62 -6.41
N ARG A 235 19.28 0.70 -6.25
CA ARG A 235 20.11 1.39 -5.27
C ARG A 235 19.27 1.76 -4.05
N TYR A 236 19.72 1.36 -2.87
CA TYR A 236 19.02 1.60 -1.61
C TYR A 236 19.89 2.41 -0.65
N ALA A 237 19.29 3.37 0.05
CA ALA A 237 19.92 4.08 1.17
C ALA A 237 18.88 4.25 2.29
N GLY A 238 19.18 3.73 3.48
CA GLY A 238 18.31 3.82 4.64
C GLY A 238 19.06 4.29 5.88
N ILE A 239 18.41 5.13 6.69
CA ILE A 239 18.85 5.56 8.01
C ILE A 239 17.72 5.29 9.00
N GLY A 240 18.02 4.59 10.09
CA GLY A 240 17.05 4.17 11.10
C GLY A 240 16.53 2.75 10.89
N ASN A 241 15.28 2.53 11.25
CA ASN A 241 14.62 1.24 11.43
C ASN A 241 13.60 0.89 10.32
N ILE A 242 13.47 1.68 9.25
CA ILE A 242 12.68 1.28 8.09
C ILE A 242 13.26 -0.02 7.51
N ALA A 243 12.41 -1.05 7.47
CA ALA A 243 12.77 -2.35 6.93
C ALA A 243 12.55 -2.34 5.41
N GLY A 244 13.54 -2.82 4.65
CA GLY A 244 13.45 -2.99 3.20
C GLY A 244 13.84 -4.40 2.78
N SER A 245 13.18 -4.95 1.76
CA SER A 245 13.50 -6.27 1.21
C SER A 245 13.10 -6.41 -0.25
N LEU A 246 13.85 -7.23 -0.99
CA LEU A 246 13.48 -7.74 -2.31
C LEU A 246 12.94 -9.16 -2.15
N GLN A 247 11.71 -9.38 -2.59
CA GLN A 247 10.99 -10.62 -2.44
C GLN A 247 10.85 -11.34 -3.78
N THR A 248 11.03 -12.66 -3.75
CA THR A 248 10.86 -13.60 -4.87
C THR A 248 10.15 -14.85 -4.38
N LEU A 249 9.76 -15.74 -5.30
CA LEU A 249 9.25 -17.07 -4.95
C LEU A 249 10.29 -17.90 -4.19
N GLU A 250 11.57 -17.75 -4.54
CA GLU A 250 12.66 -18.53 -3.98
C GLU A 250 13.14 -17.99 -2.64
N GLY A 251 12.79 -16.78 -2.23
CA GLY A 251 13.22 -16.19 -0.98
C GLY A 251 13.29 -14.66 -0.98
N SER A 252 13.85 -14.12 0.09
CA SER A 252 13.99 -12.70 0.31
C SER A 252 15.45 -12.28 0.44
N ARG A 253 15.75 -11.05 0.04
CA ARG A 253 17.02 -10.37 0.31
C ARG A 253 16.75 -9.06 1.02
N GLY A 254 17.24 -8.91 2.25
CA GLY A 254 17.11 -7.68 3.02
C GLY A 254 17.92 -6.53 2.42
N LEU A 255 17.40 -5.31 2.58
CA LEU A 255 18.05 -4.05 2.22
C LEU A 255 18.56 -3.40 3.51
N ALA A 256 19.87 -3.20 3.63
CA ALA A 256 20.49 -2.76 4.87
C ALA A 256 20.34 -1.25 5.08
N SER A 257 19.91 -0.86 6.28
CA SER A 257 19.86 0.53 6.75
C SER A 257 20.96 0.77 7.80
N HIS A 258 21.43 2.01 7.90
CA HIS A 258 22.40 2.41 8.93
C HIS A 258 21.70 3.00 10.15
N PRO A 259 22.27 2.87 11.37
CA PRO A 259 21.72 3.53 12.54
C PRO A 259 21.85 5.06 12.43
N GLY A 260 20.82 5.79 12.85
CA GLY A 260 20.79 7.25 12.86
C GLY A 260 19.36 7.78 12.87
N ILE A 261 19.22 9.10 12.96
CA ILE A 261 17.94 9.82 12.88
C ILE A 261 18.14 10.98 11.91
N VAL A 262 17.41 10.96 10.80
CA VAL A 262 17.41 12.02 9.78
C VAL A 262 16.78 13.28 10.37
N GLY A 263 17.42 14.43 10.18
CA GLY A 263 17.04 15.73 10.77
C GLY A 263 17.63 16.01 12.16
N VAL A 264 18.38 15.06 12.75
CA VAL A 264 18.95 15.21 14.10
C VAL A 264 20.41 14.78 14.17
N GLN A 265 20.71 13.53 13.78
CA GLN A 265 22.05 12.94 13.89
C GLN A 265 22.27 11.86 12.82
N ALA A 266 22.01 12.21 11.56
CA ALA A 266 22.31 11.34 10.44
C ALA A 266 23.82 11.28 10.21
N ARG A 267 24.34 10.06 10.05
CA ARG A 267 25.66 9.88 9.43
C ARG A 267 25.49 9.93 7.92
N ARG A 268 26.59 10.21 7.20
CA ARG A 268 26.59 10.13 5.74
C ARG A 268 26.10 8.73 5.30
N PRO A 269 24.99 8.63 4.55
CA PRO A 269 24.43 7.35 4.15
C PRO A 269 25.37 6.68 3.16
N GLN A 270 25.50 5.36 3.25
CA GLN A 270 26.15 4.55 2.22
C GLN A 270 25.07 3.85 1.39
N PRO A 271 25.15 3.91 0.05
CA PRO A 271 24.22 3.20 -0.79
C PRO A 271 24.59 1.71 -0.84
N PHE A 272 23.57 0.88 -0.99
CA PHE A 272 23.70 -0.53 -1.33
C PHE A 272 23.08 -0.79 -2.70
N ASP A 273 23.86 -1.42 -3.58
CA ASP A 273 23.48 -1.72 -4.95
C ASP A 273 23.07 -3.20 -5.08
N PHE A 274 21.89 -3.42 -5.65
CA PHE A 274 21.27 -4.74 -5.83
C PHE A 274 20.98 -4.95 -7.33
N PRO A 275 21.95 -5.50 -8.09
CA PRO A 275 21.74 -5.82 -9.50
C PRO A 275 20.76 -6.99 -9.66
N GLY A 276 20.16 -7.10 -10.85
CA GLY A 276 19.20 -8.17 -11.17
C GLY A 276 17.94 -8.08 -10.32
N SER A 277 17.45 -6.87 -10.07
CA SER A 277 16.25 -6.61 -9.26
C SER A 277 14.96 -6.60 -10.10
N ALA A 278 15.07 -6.66 -11.42
CA ALA A 278 13.94 -6.79 -12.33
C ALA A 278 13.04 -7.99 -11.98
N GLY A 279 11.72 -7.79 -12.04
CA GLY A 279 10.67 -8.76 -11.72
C GLY A 279 10.43 -8.99 -10.23
N LYS A 280 11.33 -8.52 -9.35
CA LYS A 280 11.20 -8.72 -7.89
C LYS A 280 10.15 -7.78 -7.30
N LEU A 281 9.59 -8.18 -6.16
CA LEU A 281 8.73 -7.33 -5.36
C LEU A 281 9.59 -6.58 -4.34
N LEU A 282 9.72 -5.27 -4.50
CA LEU A 282 10.26 -4.41 -3.45
C LEU A 282 9.19 -4.28 -2.36
N LEU A 283 9.59 -4.50 -1.11
CA LEU A 283 8.72 -4.39 0.06
C LEU A 283 9.45 -3.58 1.14
N MET A 284 8.80 -2.52 1.62
CA MET A 284 9.32 -1.62 2.65
C MET A 284 8.26 -1.39 3.72
N HIS A 285 8.64 -1.27 4.99
CA HIS A 285 7.70 -0.93 6.06
C HIS A 285 8.34 -0.22 7.25
N SER A 286 7.56 0.59 7.97
CA SER A 286 7.93 1.14 9.27
C SER A 286 7.95 0.07 10.36
N ASP A 287 8.51 0.38 11.53
CA ASP A 287 8.70 -0.61 12.59
C ASP A 287 7.41 -0.92 13.39
N GLY A 288 6.35 -0.13 13.20
CA GLY A 288 5.01 -0.45 13.68
C GLY A 288 4.45 -1.75 13.11
N LEU A 289 4.97 -2.22 11.97
CA LEU A 289 4.76 -3.58 11.49
C LEU A 289 5.83 -4.52 12.07
N GLN A 290 5.41 -5.61 12.72
CA GLN A 290 6.37 -6.62 13.18
C GLN A 290 7.21 -7.15 12.01
N SER A 291 8.52 -7.27 12.19
CA SER A 291 9.46 -7.65 11.12
C SER A 291 9.78 -9.15 11.04
N ARG A 292 9.29 -9.96 12.00
CA ARG A 292 9.58 -11.40 12.06
C ARG A 292 8.53 -12.23 11.34
N TRP A 293 8.60 -12.23 10.01
CA TRP A 293 7.77 -13.07 9.14
C TRP A 293 8.49 -13.43 7.83
N SER A 294 7.93 -14.36 7.07
CA SER A 294 8.42 -14.71 5.74
C SER A 294 7.25 -14.83 4.76
N LEU A 295 7.37 -14.25 3.56
CA LEU A 295 6.38 -14.48 2.49
C LEU A 295 6.33 -15.94 2.04
N ARG A 296 7.32 -16.78 2.40
CA ARG A 296 7.26 -18.23 2.18
C ARG A 296 6.14 -18.90 2.99
N ASP A 297 5.73 -18.30 4.11
CA ASP A 297 4.61 -18.77 4.93
C ASP A 297 3.23 -18.40 4.32
N TYR A 298 3.25 -17.71 3.17
CA TYR A 298 2.12 -17.23 2.40
C TYR A 298 2.23 -17.65 0.92
N PRO A 299 1.95 -18.93 0.60
CA PRO A 299 2.16 -19.47 -0.75
C PRO A 299 1.49 -18.65 -1.85
N GLY A 300 2.29 -18.21 -2.83
CA GLY A 300 1.79 -17.44 -3.99
C GLY A 300 1.52 -15.96 -3.72
N LEU A 301 1.59 -15.47 -2.47
CA LEU A 301 1.34 -14.06 -2.15
C LEU A 301 2.30 -13.11 -2.88
N VAL A 302 3.56 -13.52 -3.06
CA VAL A 302 4.57 -12.73 -3.80
C VAL A 302 4.20 -12.50 -5.28
N ASN A 303 3.32 -13.31 -5.86
CA ASN A 303 2.83 -13.15 -7.24
C ASN A 303 1.52 -12.36 -7.34
N ARG A 304 0.88 -12.08 -6.20
CA ARG A 304 -0.33 -11.27 -6.16
C ARG A 304 -0.02 -9.82 -6.46
N HIS A 305 -1.08 -9.07 -6.74
CA HIS A 305 -1.04 -7.63 -6.82
C HIS A 305 -0.42 -7.06 -5.53
N PRO A 306 0.56 -6.14 -5.60
CA PRO A 306 1.29 -5.70 -4.40
C PRO A 306 0.41 -5.13 -3.28
N ALA A 307 -0.72 -4.50 -3.60
CA ALA A 307 -1.70 -4.07 -2.60
C ALA A 307 -2.34 -5.21 -1.79
N VAL A 308 -2.49 -6.41 -2.38
CA VAL A 308 -2.91 -7.60 -1.62
C VAL A 308 -1.82 -8.00 -0.63
N ALA A 309 -0.54 -7.95 -1.03
CA ALA A 309 0.57 -8.26 -0.14
C ALA A 309 0.67 -7.27 1.03
N THR A 310 0.55 -5.96 0.79
CA THR A 310 0.58 -4.97 1.89
C THR A 310 -0.58 -5.14 2.84
N ALA A 311 -1.79 -5.41 2.35
CA ALA A 311 -2.97 -5.63 3.18
C ALA A 311 -2.90 -6.92 4.00
N VAL A 312 -2.38 -8.03 3.44
CA VAL A 312 -2.15 -9.27 4.19
C VAL A 312 -1.12 -9.07 5.30
N LEU A 313 -0.01 -8.40 4.99
CA LEU A 313 1.03 -8.13 5.98
C LEU A 313 0.53 -7.22 7.10
N HIS A 314 -0.18 -6.15 6.74
CA HIS A 314 -0.83 -5.26 7.71
C HIS A 314 -1.79 -6.04 8.61
N ARG A 315 -2.69 -6.85 8.03
CA ARG A 315 -3.59 -7.72 8.78
C ARG A 315 -2.83 -8.58 9.77
N ASP A 316 -1.79 -9.29 9.35
CA ASP A 316 -1.21 -10.33 10.20
C ASP A 316 -0.17 -9.83 11.21
N PHE A 317 0.47 -8.69 10.91
CA PHE A 317 1.64 -8.22 11.66
C PHE A 317 1.49 -6.83 12.28
N ASN A 318 0.38 -6.12 12.04
CA ASN A 318 0.02 -4.93 12.80
C ASN A 318 -0.52 -5.32 14.19
N ARG A 319 0.01 -4.71 15.26
CA ARG A 319 -0.42 -4.92 16.65
C ARG A 319 -1.23 -3.77 17.23
N GLY A 320 -1.44 -2.70 16.47
CA GLY A 320 -2.16 -1.50 16.89
C GLY A 320 -1.47 -0.72 18.00
N ARG A 321 -0.14 -0.76 18.04
CA ARG A 321 0.69 -0.11 19.07
C ARG A 321 1.51 1.06 18.55
N ASP A 322 1.51 1.25 17.23
CA ASP A 322 2.21 2.34 16.58
C ASP A 322 1.50 2.74 15.28
N ASP A 323 1.97 3.82 14.67
CA ASP A 323 1.76 4.11 13.26
C ASP A 323 2.32 2.96 12.40
N VAL A 324 1.65 2.62 11.29
CA VAL A 324 2.07 1.52 10.42
C VAL A 324 1.99 1.93 8.98
N THR A 325 3.10 1.81 8.26
CA THR A 325 3.19 1.96 6.81
C THR A 325 3.82 0.72 6.21
N VAL A 326 3.12 0.09 5.27
CA VAL A 326 3.63 -1.01 4.46
C VAL A 326 3.51 -0.62 3.01
N PHE A 327 4.61 -0.64 2.27
CA PHE A 327 4.67 -0.29 0.86
C PHE A 327 5.27 -1.45 0.04
N ALA A 328 4.69 -1.71 -1.12
CA ALA A 328 5.21 -2.69 -2.06
C ALA A 328 5.14 -2.19 -3.51
N LEU A 329 6.15 -2.52 -4.32
CA LEU A 329 6.20 -2.19 -5.74
C LEU A 329 6.77 -3.35 -6.55
N ARG A 330 6.10 -3.73 -7.64
CA ARG A 330 6.68 -4.64 -8.62
C ARG A 330 7.73 -3.90 -9.43
N LEU A 331 8.99 -4.32 -9.35
CA LEU A 331 10.05 -3.75 -10.16
C LEU A 331 9.94 -4.32 -11.58
N GLU A 332 9.36 -3.55 -12.50
CA GLU A 332 9.17 -4.00 -13.88
C GLU A 332 10.52 -4.33 -14.54
N ALA A 333 10.61 -5.48 -15.21
CA ALA A 333 11.64 -5.69 -16.21
C ALA A 333 11.26 -4.81 -17.41
N ARG A 334 12.19 -4.02 -17.98
CA ARG A 334 11.92 -3.40 -19.28
C ARG A 334 11.50 -4.52 -20.24
N ALA A 335 10.35 -4.35 -20.89
CA ALA A 335 9.91 -5.19 -22.00
C ALA A 335 10.82 -4.99 -23.22
#